data_AF-A0A662H7S5-F1
#
_entry.id   AF-A0A662H7S5-F1
#
_cell.length_a   1.000
_cell.length_b   1.000
_cell.length_c   1.000
_cell.angle_alpha   90.00
_cell.angle_beta   90.00
_cell.angle_gamma   90.00
#
_symmetry.space_group_name_H-M   'P 1'
#
loop_
_entity.id
_entity.type
_entity.pdbx_description
1 polymer ?
#
loop_
_entity_poly.entity_id
_entity_poly.type
_entity_poly.pdbx_seq_one_letter_code
_entity_poly.pdbx_strand_id
1 'polypeptide(L)'
;MPVKEEKGSVQVRCYNCRRVVPQGRYCIYCGRELRRTEPVSLQESKPIPPAMGLRETLFDRILTLENELKKLQGLIGRRGRKQITVVRSPSVYTRLKLPVSQ
;
A
#
# COMPACT_ATOMS: atom_id res chain seq x y z
N MET A 1 2.60 9.14 50.60
CA MET A 1 2.36 10.19 49.60
C MET A 1 1.17 9.76 48.76
N PRO A 2 0.07 10.53 48.64
CA PRO A 2 -1.06 10.09 47.84
C PRO A 2 -0.74 10.25 46.35
N VAL A 3 -0.88 9.14 45.62
CA VAL A 3 -0.76 9.05 44.16
C VAL A 3 -1.96 9.80 43.56
N LYS A 4 -1.69 10.85 42.78
CA LYS A 4 -2.75 11.58 42.06
C LYS A 4 -3.32 10.67 40.98
N GLU A 5 -4.60 10.35 41.11
CA GLU A 5 -5.38 9.64 40.10
C GLU A 5 -5.33 10.43 38.78
N GLU A 6 -4.78 9.81 37.74
CA GLU A 6 -4.76 10.35 36.39
C GLU A 6 -6.19 10.34 35.86
N LYS A 7 -6.80 11.52 35.76
CA LYS A 7 -8.12 11.70 35.13
C LYS A 7 -8.04 11.18 33.70
N GLY A 8 -8.66 10.03 33.43
CA GLY A 8 -8.77 9.46 32.09
C GLY A 8 -9.26 10.52 31.10
N SER A 9 -8.40 10.88 30.15
CA SER A 9 -8.72 11.93 29.18
C SER A 9 -9.81 11.41 28.25
N VAL A 10 -11.02 11.95 28.37
CA VAL A 10 -12.12 11.65 27.44
C VAL A 10 -11.69 12.09 26.04
N GLN A 11 -11.68 11.15 25.10
CA GLN A 11 -11.37 11.42 23.70
C GLN A 11 -12.65 11.46 22.88
N VAL A 12 -12.74 12.37 21.91
CA VAL A 12 -13.90 12.55 21.03
C VAL A 12 -13.47 12.51 19.57
N ARG A 13 -14.34 12.01 18.69
CA ARG A 13 -14.07 11.98 17.25
C ARG A 13 -14.66 13.20 16.57
N CYS A 14 -13.83 14.00 15.91
CA CYS A 14 -14.32 15.18 15.20
C CYS A 14 -15.18 14.79 13.98
N TYR A 15 -16.39 15.36 13.85
CA TYR A 15 -17.28 15.10 12.71
C TYR A 15 -16.68 15.53 11.35
N ASN A 16 -15.87 16.60 11.35
CA ASN A 16 -15.34 17.18 10.12
C ASN A 16 -14.08 16.46 9.61
N CYS A 17 -13.07 16.28 10.46
CA CYS A 17 -11.80 15.65 10.04
C CYS A 17 -11.70 14.16 10.40
N ARG A 18 -12.70 13.61 11.11
CA ARG A 18 -12.78 12.21 11.56
C ARG A 18 -11.64 11.73 12.46
N ARG A 19 -10.73 12.63 12.88
CA ARG A 19 -9.63 12.36 13.81
C ARG A 19 -10.13 12.29 15.25
N VAL A 20 -9.47 11.46 16.05
CA VAL A 20 -9.68 11.38 17.50
C VAL A 20 -8.84 12.47 18.16
N VAL A 21 -9.48 13.28 19.00
CA VAL A 21 -8.89 14.42 19.69
C VAL A 21 -9.34 14.41 21.15
N PRO A 22 -8.58 15.01 22.09
CA PRO A 22 -9.06 15.21 23.45
C PRO A 22 -10.36 16.02 23.45
N GLN A 23 -11.26 15.74 24.39
CA GLN A 23 -12.50 16.49 24.56
C GLN A 23 -12.17 17.97 24.83
N GLY A 24 -12.73 18.85 24.00
CA GLY A 24 -12.54 20.29 24.08
C GLY A 24 -13.63 21.03 23.32
N ARG A 25 -13.55 22.36 23.26
CA ARG A 25 -14.53 23.18 22.52
C ARG A 25 -14.34 23.08 20.99
N TYR A 26 -13.09 23.00 20.54
CA TYR A 26 -12.72 23.03 19.13
C TYR A 26 -11.74 21.89 18.80
N CYS A 27 -11.77 21.44 17.55
CA CYS A 27 -10.80 20.48 17.03
C CYS A 27 -9.46 21.16 16.78
N ILE A 28 -8.39 20.65 17.40
CA ILE A 28 -7.00 21.13 17.21
C ILE A 28 -6.51 21.07 15.75
N TYR A 29 -7.15 20.26 14.90
CA TYR A 29 -6.73 20.09 13.50
C TYR A 29 -7.51 20.93 12.51
N CYS A 30 -8.82 21.12 12.72
CA CYS A 30 -9.69 21.79 11.75
C CYS A 30 -10.39 23.04 12.29
N GLY A 31 -10.16 23.40 13.55
CA GLY A 31 -10.73 24.60 14.18
C GLY A 31 -12.25 24.56 14.41
N ARG A 32 -12.95 23.52 13.96
CA ARG A 32 -14.41 23.41 14.10
C ARG A 32 -14.83 22.95 15.49
N GLU A 33 -16.04 23.32 15.86
CA GLU A 33 -16.65 23.00 17.15
C GLU A 33 -16.90 21.49 17.33
N LEU A 34 -16.63 21.00 18.54
CA LEU A 34 -16.85 19.61 18.96
C LEU A 34 -18.13 19.43 19.79
N ARG A 35 -19.08 20.37 19.69
CA ARG A 35 -20.21 20.56 20.62
C ARG A 35 -21.12 19.34 20.86
N ARG A 36 -21.03 18.25 20.07
CA ARG A 36 -21.93 17.08 20.17
C ARG A 36 -21.29 15.76 19.73
N THR A 37 -19.97 15.63 19.79
CA THR A 37 -19.31 14.38 19.38
C THR A 37 -19.27 13.38 20.51
N GLU A 38 -19.75 12.16 20.24
CA GLU A 38 -19.78 11.06 21.21
C GLU A 38 -18.36 10.76 21.74
N PRO A 39 -18.21 10.52 23.05
CA PRO A 39 -16.95 10.11 23.62
C PRO A 39 -16.58 8.73 23.06
N VAL A 40 -15.43 8.66 22.40
CA VAL A 40 -14.86 7.38 21.99
C VAL A 40 -14.11 6.85 23.20
N SER A 41 -14.74 5.92 23.92
CA SER A 41 -13.99 5.04 24.79
C SER A 41 -13.13 4.17 23.88
N LEU A 42 -11.82 4.38 23.92
CA LEU A 42 -10.87 3.38 23.42
C LEU A 42 -11.04 2.16 24.32
N GLN A 43 -12.07 1.35 24.06
CA GLN A 43 -12.09 0.00 24.57
C GLN A 43 -10.83 -0.65 24.00
N GLU A 44 -9.94 -1.01 24.93
CA GLU A 44 -8.82 -1.91 24.73
C GLU A 44 -9.13 -2.85 23.58
N SER A 45 -8.34 -2.72 22.51
CA SER A 45 -8.35 -3.67 21.43
C SER A 45 -8.27 -5.06 22.04
N LYS A 46 -9.32 -5.87 21.82
CA LYS A 46 -9.32 -7.29 22.18
C LYS A 46 -7.95 -7.88 21.83
N PRO A 47 -7.31 -8.63 22.75
CA PRO A 47 -6.01 -9.23 22.47
C PRO A 47 -6.12 -10.03 21.17
N ILE A 48 -5.26 -9.66 20.22
CA ILE A 48 -5.15 -10.33 18.93
C ILE A 48 -4.87 -11.81 19.23
N PRO A 49 -5.65 -12.76 18.70
CA PRO A 49 -5.38 -14.18 18.90
C PRO A 49 -3.96 -14.52 18.40
N PRO A 50 -3.28 -15.51 19.01
CA PRO A 50 -1.87 -15.79 18.76
C PRO A 50 -1.60 -15.94 17.26
N ALA A 51 -0.72 -15.09 16.76
CA ALA A 51 -0.41 -14.86 15.35
C ALA A 51 0.27 -16.04 14.61
N MET A 52 0.13 -17.29 15.09
CA MET A 52 0.74 -18.45 14.43
C MET A 52 0.02 -18.80 13.13
N GLY A 53 -1.32 -18.93 13.15
CA GLY A 53 -2.07 -19.32 11.94
C GLY A 53 -2.09 -18.25 10.83
N LEU A 54 -2.02 -16.96 11.17
CA LEU A 54 -1.97 -15.89 10.17
C LEU A 54 -0.61 -15.88 9.45
N ARG A 55 0.49 -16.12 10.17
CA ARG A 55 1.84 -16.14 9.59
C ARG A 55 1.96 -17.21 8.52
N GLU A 56 1.45 -18.41 8.78
CA GLU A 56 1.44 -19.52 7.82
C GLU A 56 0.70 -19.13 6.53
N THR A 57 -0.50 -18.55 6.65
CA THR A 57 -1.25 -18.08 5.47
C THR A 57 -0.55 -16.94 4.70
N LEU A 58 0.21 -16.08 5.39
CA LEU A 58 0.96 -15.01 4.75
C LEU A 58 2.17 -15.55 3.99
N PHE A 59 2.90 -16.54 4.53
CA PHE A 59 4.01 -17.17 3.83
C PHE A 59 3.55 -17.89 2.56
N ASP A 60 2.45 -18.65 2.65
CA ASP A 60 1.86 -19.31 1.49
C ASP A 60 1.44 -18.30 0.40
N ARG A 61 0.89 -17.16 0.85
CA ARG A 61 0.49 -16.08 -0.06
C ARG A 61 1.69 -15.41 -0.71
N ILE A 62 2.77 -15.17 0.03
CA ILE A 62 4.02 -14.60 -0.51
C ILE A 62 4.60 -15.56 -1.55
N LEU A 63 4.67 -16.86 -1.24
CA LEU A 63 5.21 -17.88 -2.15
C LEU A 63 4.40 -17.98 -3.46
N THR A 64 3.08 -17.90 -3.38
CA THR A 64 2.23 -17.89 -4.59
C THR A 64 2.49 -16.65 -5.45
N LEU A 65 2.60 -15.47 -4.84
CA LEU A 65 2.87 -14.22 -5.55
C LEU A 65 4.25 -14.22 -6.23
N GLU A 66 5.29 -14.74 -5.57
CA GLU A 66 6.63 -14.85 -6.16
C GLU A 66 6.62 -15.76 -7.40
N ASN A 67 5.87 -16.86 -7.37
CA ASN A 67 5.72 -17.76 -8.50
C ASN A 67 4.96 -17.10 -9.68
N GLU A 68 3.92 -16.32 -9.39
CA GLU A 68 3.18 -15.56 -10.40
C GLU A 68 4.08 -14.51 -11.07
N LEU A 69 4.86 -13.76 -10.28
CA LEU A 69 5.81 -12.77 -10.80
C LEU A 69 6.85 -13.42 -11.71
N LYS A 70 7.39 -14.59 -11.33
CA LYS A 70 8.36 -15.33 -12.15
C LYS A 70 7.76 -15.79 -13.48
N LYS A 71 6.50 -16.22 -13.50
CA LYS A 71 5.78 -16.57 -14.74
C LYS A 71 5.62 -15.34 -15.65
N LEU A 72 5.20 -14.21 -15.10
CA LEU A 72 5.03 -12.96 -15.85
C LEU A 72 6.37 -12.44 -16.40
N GLN A 73 7.43 -12.48 -15.59
CA GLN A 73 8.78 -12.15 -16.05
C GLN A 73 9.23 -13.06 -17.20
N GLY A 74 8.96 -14.37 -17.15
CA GLY A 74 9.24 -15.29 -18.25
C GLY A 74 8.49 -14.94 -19.55
N LEU A 75 7.25 -14.47 -19.45
CA LEU A 75 6.47 -14.01 -20.60
C LEU A 75 6.99 -12.69 -21.17
N ILE A 76 7.41 -11.77 -20.31
CA ILE A 76 7.96 -10.47 -20.71
C ILE A 76 9.35 -10.65 -21.33
N GLY A 77 10.22 -11.46 -20.73
CA GLY A 77 11.56 -11.77 -21.23
C GLY A 77 11.55 -12.45 -22.60
N ARG A 78 10.51 -13.25 -22.91
CA ARG A 78 10.32 -13.85 -24.25
C ARG A 78 9.83 -12.84 -25.30
N ARG A 79 9.19 -11.74 -24.90
CA ARG A 79 8.71 -10.68 -25.82
C ARG A 79 9.74 -9.56 -26.04
N GLY A 80 10.72 -9.44 -25.15
CA GLY A 80 11.73 -8.38 -25.16
C GLY A 80 13.06 -8.83 -25.77
N ARG A 81 13.13 -8.89 -27.11
CA ARG A 81 14.33 -8.61 -27.94
C ARG A 81 13.99 -8.90 -29.40
N LYS A 82 13.22 -8.02 -30.04
CA LYS A 82 13.40 -7.84 -31.49
C LYS A 82 14.80 -7.26 -31.65
N GLN A 83 15.77 -8.07 -32.07
CA GLN A 83 17.10 -7.57 -32.41
C GLN A 83 16.93 -6.59 -33.56
N ILE A 84 17.04 -5.29 -33.27
CA ILE A 84 17.18 -4.28 -34.32
C ILE A 84 18.65 -4.32 -34.71
N THR A 85 18.96 -5.05 -35.79
CA THR A 85 20.29 -5.03 -36.38
C THR A 85 20.48 -3.67 -37.05
N VAL A 86 21.05 -2.71 -36.33
CA VAL A 86 21.41 -1.41 -36.91
C VAL A 86 22.66 -1.61 -37.76
N VAL A 87 22.46 -1.81 -39.05
CA VAL A 87 23.54 -1.78 -40.04
C VAL A 87 23.89 -0.31 -40.29
N ARG A 88 24.96 0.19 -39.67
CA ARG A 88 25.58 1.45 -40.09
C ARG A 88 26.46 1.14 -41.29
N SER A 89 25.93 1.22 -42.51
CA SER A 89 26.78 1.23 -43.70
C SER A 89 27.35 2.65 -43.89
N PRO A 90 28.65 2.80 -44.18
CA PRO A 90 29.21 4.10 -44.57
C PRO A 90 29.06 4.38 -46.07
N SER A 91 28.16 3.73 -46.79
CA SER A 91 28.15 3.81 -48.26
C SER A 91 26.76 3.95 -48.87
N VAL A 92 26.71 4.89 -49.82
CA VAL A 92 25.60 5.46 -50.61
C VAL A 92 24.72 4.44 -51.35
N TYR A 93 24.96 3.14 -51.26
CA TYR A 93 24.11 2.13 -51.90
C TYR A 93 24.06 0.84 -51.06
N THR A 94 22.90 0.50 -50.49
CA THR A 94 22.63 -0.89 -50.12
C THR A 94 21.15 -1.22 -50.26
N ARG A 95 20.88 -2.26 -51.07
CA ARG A 95 19.58 -2.65 -51.63
C ARG A 95 18.63 -3.20 -50.57
N LEU A 96 17.36 -2.79 -50.66
CA LEU A 96 16.24 -3.38 -49.93
C LEU A 96 15.98 -4.82 -50.43
N LYS A 97 15.80 -5.76 -49.50
CA LYS A 97 15.14 -7.05 -49.78
C LYS A 97 13.77 -7.04 -49.09
N LEU A 98 12.72 -7.12 -49.91
CA LEU A 98 11.34 -7.30 -49.48
C LEU A 98 11.13 -8.72 -48.91
N PRO A 99 10.12 -8.91 -48.04
CA PRO A 99 9.88 -10.20 -47.40
C PRO A 99 9.47 -11.25 -48.43
N VAL A 100 10.06 -12.43 -48.33
CA VAL A 100 9.60 -13.63 -49.04
C VAL A 100 8.39 -14.18 -48.29
N SER A 101 7.25 -14.23 -48.97
CA SER A 101 6.06 -14.95 -48.54
C SER A 101 6.22 -16.42 -48.95
N GLN A 102 6.23 -17.34 -47.98
CA GLN A 102 5.84 -18.75 -48.14
C GLN A 102 5.13 -19.20 -46.87
#